data_AF-A0A960T109-F1
#
_entry.id   AF-A0A960T109-F1
#
_cell.length_a   1.000
_cell.length_b   1.000
_cell.length_c   1.000
_cell.angle_alpha   90.00
_cell.angle_beta   90.00
_cell.angle_gamma   90.00
#
_symmetry.space_group_name_H-M   'P 1'
#
loop_
_entity.id
_entity.type
_entity.pdbx_description
1 polymer ?
#
loop_
_entity_poly.entity_id
_entity_poly.type
_entity_poly.pdbx_seq_one_letter_code
_entity_poly.pdbx_strand_id
1 'polypeptide(L)'
;MPDSMKNSKRGRVNVRRPDVMDLVTAEVAKHFHSSIVETIRGKGGRLTIGDTTVLLAEQFGFCYGVERAIDLAYASRRVFPDKRIFLIGEIIHNPDVNRHLREMDIVSLPWKEMDATYDELTDEDVVIVPAFGAPTGFMLKLAEHGCYVVDTTCGDVMKVWRRVRSYAKEGVTSIIHGKAGHEETRATASRATGEDGNGHYLIVLTLSDADYVCDYIRNGGDREEFLKRFKGGYEPGFDPDKHL
;
A
#
# COMPACT_ATOMS: atom_id res chain seq x y z
N MET A 1 33.14 -14.80 23.20
CA MET A 1 32.19 -13.70 22.94
C MET A 1 31.53 -14.01 21.63
N PRO A 2 30.20 -14.22 21.57
CA PRO A 2 29.60 -14.66 20.33
C PRO A 2 29.52 -13.53 19.32
N ASP A 3 29.83 -13.90 18.09
CA ASP A 3 29.97 -13.09 16.88
C ASP A 3 28.83 -12.09 16.67
N SER A 4 29.22 -10.87 16.34
CA SER A 4 28.35 -9.88 15.71
C SER A 4 27.89 -10.41 14.35
N MET A 5 26.69 -11.01 14.30
CA MET A 5 25.98 -11.23 13.04
C MET A 5 25.75 -9.88 12.37
N LYS A 6 26.60 -9.56 11.39
CA LYS A 6 26.36 -8.47 10.45
C LYS A 6 25.09 -8.81 9.69
N ASN A 7 23.97 -8.20 10.09
CA ASN A 7 22.69 -8.32 9.40
C ASN A 7 22.81 -7.59 8.04
N SER A 8 23.37 -8.28 7.05
CA SER A 8 23.46 -7.81 5.68
C SER A 8 22.03 -7.81 5.12
N LYS A 9 21.41 -6.63 5.02
CA LYS A 9 20.13 -6.46 4.32
C LYS A 9 20.18 -7.19 2.98
N ARG A 10 19.42 -8.30 2.84
CA ARG A 10 19.27 -9.00 1.56
C ARG A 10 18.70 -7.97 0.54
N GLY A 11 19.30 -7.91 -0.65
CA GLY A 11 18.90 -6.95 -1.68
C GLY A 11 17.48 -7.19 -2.18
N ARG A 12 16.83 -6.16 -2.74
CA ARG A 12 15.49 -6.30 -3.37
C ARG A 12 15.55 -7.37 -4.45
N VAL A 13 14.65 -8.36 -4.40
CA VAL A 13 14.57 -9.39 -5.43
C VAL A 13 13.80 -8.87 -6.64
N ASN A 14 14.39 -8.99 -7.82
CA ASN A 14 13.68 -8.72 -9.07
C ASN A 14 12.95 -10.00 -9.53
N VAL A 15 11.62 -10.01 -9.33
CA VAL A 15 10.75 -11.09 -9.78
C VAL A 15 10.29 -10.92 -11.24
N ARG A 16 10.54 -9.77 -11.88
CA ARG A 16 10.16 -9.49 -13.28
C ARG A 16 11.23 -9.98 -14.26
N ARG A 17 11.43 -11.29 -14.33
CA ARG A 17 12.28 -11.89 -15.38
C ARG A 17 11.43 -12.05 -16.65
N PRO A 18 11.94 -11.75 -17.86
CA PRO A 18 11.13 -11.79 -19.09
C PRO A 18 10.40 -13.12 -19.30
N ASP A 19 11.10 -14.24 -19.10
CA ASP A 19 10.57 -15.60 -19.18
C ASP A 19 9.43 -15.87 -18.18
N VAL A 20 9.51 -15.29 -16.98
CA VAL A 20 8.45 -15.39 -15.97
C VAL A 20 7.25 -14.52 -16.36
N MET A 21 7.50 -13.31 -16.87
CA MET A 21 6.44 -12.35 -17.16
C MET A 21 5.53 -12.79 -18.32
N ASP A 22 6.06 -13.49 -19.32
CA ASP A 22 5.23 -14.05 -20.40
C ASP A 22 4.21 -15.06 -19.86
N LEU A 23 4.65 -15.92 -18.93
CA LEU A 23 3.79 -16.90 -18.28
C LEU A 23 2.76 -16.24 -17.34
N VAL A 24 3.19 -15.22 -16.58
CA VAL A 24 2.31 -14.44 -15.71
C VAL A 24 1.23 -13.74 -16.52
N THR A 25 1.60 -13.08 -17.62
CA THR A 25 0.65 -12.36 -18.49
C THR A 25 -0.43 -13.31 -19.01
N ALA A 26 -0.02 -14.51 -19.48
CA ALA A 26 -0.96 -15.52 -19.97
C ALA A 26 -1.89 -16.05 -18.87
N GLU A 27 -1.43 -16.13 -17.63
CA GLU A 27 -2.22 -16.60 -16.49
C GLU A 27 -3.19 -15.53 -15.97
N VAL A 28 -2.73 -14.29 -15.80
CA VAL A 28 -3.55 -13.14 -15.41
C VAL A 28 -4.67 -12.92 -16.41
N ALA A 29 -4.37 -13.02 -17.71
CA ALA A 29 -5.37 -12.92 -18.78
C ALA A 29 -6.50 -13.96 -18.63
N LYS A 30 -6.19 -15.20 -18.22
CA LYS A 30 -7.22 -16.24 -18.01
C LYS A 30 -8.16 -15.91 -16.85
N HIS A 31 -7.64 -15.28 -15.80
CA HIS A 31 -8.42 -14.99 -14.60
C HIS A 31 -9.23 -13.71 -14.72
N PHE A 32 -8.74 -12.69 -15.44
CA PHE A 32 -9.30 -11.34 -15.37
C PHE A 32 -9.75 -10.75 -16.71
N HIS A 33 -9.53 -11.42 -17.85
CA HIS A 33 -10.12 -10.97 -19.12
C HIS A 33 -11.57 -11.40 -19.27
N SER A 34 -12.39 -10.49 -19.79
CA SER A 34 -13.79 -10.73 -20.11
C SER A 34 -14.03 -10.52 -21.60
N SER A 35 -14.47 -11.57 -22.30
CA SER A 35 -14.79 -11.52 -23.72
C SER A 35 -15.91 -10.52 -24.03
N ILE A 36 -16.84 -10.32 -23.10
CA ILE A 36 -17.91 -9.32 -23.21
C ILE A 36 -17.32 -7.91 -23.17
N VAL A 37 -16.43 -7.63 -22.22
CA VAL A 37 -15.76 -6.32 -22.11
C VAL A 37 -14.94 -6.03 -23.37
N GLU A 38 -14.17 -7.00 -23.86
CA GLU A 38 -13.41 -6.84 -25.10
C GLU A 38 -14.31 -6.62 -26.32
N THR A 39 -15.46 -7.30 -26.37
CA THR A 39 -16.44 -7.09 -27.44
C THR A 39 -17.01 -5.67 -27.42
N ILE A 40 -17.35 -5.14 -26.24
CA ILE A 40 -17.88 -3.78 -26.12
C ILE A 40 -16.79 -2.76 -26.45
N ARG A 41 -15.56 -2.97 -25.96
CA ARG A 41 -14.40 -2.11 -26.26
C ARG A 41 -14.10 -2.08 -27.76
N GLY A 42 -14.10 -3.24 -28.42
CA GLY A 42 -13.92 -3.37 -29.88
C GLY A 42 -15.01 -2.69 -30.71
N LYS A 43 -16.18 -2.39 -30.12
CA LYS A 43 -17.27 -1.63 -30.73
C LYS A 43 -17.27 -0.14 -30.35
N GLY A 44 -16.14 0.38 -29.88
CA GLY A 44 -16.02 1.78 -29.46
C GLY A 44 -16.67 2.08 -28.12
N GLY A 45 -16.74 1.09 -27.22
CA GLY A 45 -17.29 1.26 -25.87
C GLY A 45 -18.82 1.25 -25.81
N ARG A 46 -19.51 0.90 -26.89
CA ARG A 46 -20.98 0.88 -26.96
C ARG A 46 -21.47 -0.42 -27.58
N LEU A 47 -22.48 -1.03 -26.95
CA LEU A 47 -23.16 -2.21 -27.47
C LEU A 47 -24.68 -2.04 -27.29
N THR A 48 -25.43 -2.08 -28.39
CA THR A 48 -26.90 -2.05 -28.37
C THR A 48 -27.44 -3.44 -28.71
N ILE A 49 -28.36 -3.95 -27.88
CA ILE A 49 -29.04 -5.25 -28.04
C ILE A 49 -30.54 -4.99 -27.87
N GLY A 50 -31.32 -5.14 -28.95
CA GLY A 50 -32.71 -4.69 -28.98
C GLY A 50 -32.80 -3.21 -28.61
N ASP A 51 -33.66 -2.90 -27.64
CA ASP A 51 -33.86 -1.55 -27.13
C ASP A 51 -32.89 -1.17 -25.99
N THR A 52 -32.00 -2.07 -25.59
CA THR A 52 -31.03 -1.83 -24.50
C THR A 52 -29.67 -1.41 -25.04
N THR A 53 -29.08 -0.37 -24.44
CA THR A 53 -27.71 0.05 -24.73
C THR A 53 -26.82 -0.10 -23.50
N VAL A 54 -25.71 -0.80 -23.65
CA VAL A 54 -24.61 -0.88 -22.69
C VAL A 54 -23.51 0.09 -23.13
N LEU A 55 -23.07 0.95 -22.20
CA LEU A 55 -21.95 1.86 -22.38
C LEU A 55 -20.83 1.45 -21.43
N LEU A 56 -19.63 1.28 -21.97
CA LEU A 56 -18.42 1.02 -21.22
C LEU A 56 -17.67 2.33 -21.01
N ALA A 57 -17.30 2.62 -19.75
CA ALA A 57 -16.45 3.76 -19.46
C ALA A 57 -15.09 3.61 -20.18
N GLU A 58 -14.55 4.73 -20.67
CA GLU A 58 -13.28 4.74 -21.41
C GLU A 58 -12.13 4.17 -20.56
N GLN A 59 -12.08 4.57 -19.29
CA GLN A 59 -11.11 4.10 -18.30
C GLN A 59 -11.72 2.99 -17.43
N PHE A 60 -12.15 1.89 -18.06
CA PHE A 60 -12.67 0.71 -17.37
C PHE A 60 -11.61 -0.38 -17.22
N GLY A 61 -11.35 -0.79 -15.97
CA GLY A 61 -10.48 -1.91 -15.65
C GLY A 61 -9.49 -1.60 -14.53
N PHE A 62 -8.41 -2.37 -14.47
CA PHE A 62 -7.31 -2.13 -13.55
C PHE A 62 -6.46 -0.94 -14.03
N CYS A 63 -5.98 -0.15 -13.08
CA CYS A 63 -4.95 0.84 -13.38
C CYS A 63 -3.58 0.15 -13.43
N TYR A 64 -2.60 0.82 -14.05
CA TYR A 64 -1.23 0.30 -14.15
C TYR A 64 -0.62 -0.15 -12.81
N GLY A 65 -0.90 0.58 -11.72
CA GLY A 65 -0.41 0.23 -10.39
C GLY A 65 -0.95 -1.11 -9.89
N VAL A 66 -2.22 -1.37 -10.16
CA VAL A 66 -2.91 -2.63 -9.81
C VAL A 66 -2.41 -3.78 -10.68
N GLU A 67 -2.35 -3.59 -12.01
CA GLU A 67 -1.83 -4.59 -12.94
C GLU A 67 -0.41 -5.02 -12.54
N ARG A 68 0.47 -4.05 -12.30
CA ARG A 68 1.84 -4.31 -11.84
C ARG A 68 1.86 -5.08 -10.51
N ALA A 69 0.97 -4.76 -9.57
CA ALA A 69 0.96 -5.44 -8.28
C ALA A 69 0.52 -6.90 -8.39
N ILE A 70 -0.52 -7.16 -9.19
CA ILE A 70 -0.97 -8.52 -9.51
C ILE A 70 0.15 -9.29 -10.20
N ASP A 71 0.75 -8.73 -11.25
CA ASP A 71 1.85 -9.35 -11.98
C ASP A 71 3.01 -9.77 -11.07
N LEU A 72 3.43 -8.88 -10.16
CA LEU A 72 4.51 -9.15 -9.22
C LEU A 72 4.14 -10.24 -8.21
N ALA A 73 2.88 -10.30 -7.77
CA ALA A 73 2.41 -11.36 -6.88
C ALA A 73 2.42 -12.73 -7.57
N TYR A 74 1.90 -12.82 -8.81
CA TYR A 74 1.95 -14.04 -9.62
C TYR A 74 3.40 -14.46 -9.94
N ALA A 75 4.25 -13.49 -10.32
CA ALA A 75 5.67 -13.72 -10.57
C ALA A 75 6.40 -14.25 -9.33
N SER A 76 6.03 -13.78 -8.13
CA SER A 76 6.64 -14.22 -6.88
C SER A 76 6.48 -15.72 -6.66
N ARG A 77 5.29 -16.29 -6.91
CA ARG A 77 5.08 -17.74 -6.81
C ARG A 77 5.94 -18.52 -7.80
N ARG A 78 6.11 -18.01 -9.03
CA ARG A 78 6.93 -18.66 -10.06
C ARG A 78 8.43 -18.60 -9.75
N VAL A 79 8.90 -17.49 -9.21
CA VAL A 79 10.32 -17.28 -8.86
C VAL A 79 10.70 -18.04 -7.58
N PHE A 80 9.74 -18.25 -6.68
CA PHE A 80 9.94 -18.91 -5.40
C PHE A 80 8.98 -20.09 -5.22
N PRO A 81 9.11 -21.15 -6.05
CA PRO A 81 8.16 -22.26 -6.05
C PRO A 81 8.07 -22.96 -4.69
N ASP A 82 9.21 -23.17 -4.03
CA ASP A 82 9.32 -23.98 -2.81
C ASP A 82 9.32 -23.15 -1.51
N LYS A 83 9.10 -21.83 -1.58
CA LYS A 83 9.11 -20.95 -0.41
C LYS A 83 7.71 -20.64 0.09
N ARG A 84 7.58 -20.42 1.40
CA ARG A 84 6.39 -19.77 1.95
C ARG A 84 6.36 -18.33 1.45
N ILE A 85 5.22 -17.93 0.91
CA ILE A 85 5.00 -16.57 0.43
C ILE A 85 3.84 -15.99 1.22
N PHE A 86 4.10 -14.83 1.80
CA PHE A 86 3.13 -14.09 2.57
C PHE A 86 2.79 -12.78 1.87
N LEU A 87 1.60 -12.26 2.14
CA LEU A 87 1.13 -10.97 1.64
C LEU A 87 0.63 -10.16 2.83
N ILE A 88 1.15 -8.95 3.02
CA ILE A 88 0.60 -8.06 4.07
C ILE A 88 -0.78 -7.60 3.61
N GLY A 89 -1.83 -8.01 4.33
CA GLY A 89 -3.21 -7.70 4.03
C GLY A 89 -3.71 -8.30 2.71
N GLU A 90 -4.25 -7.44 1.86
CA GLU A 90 -4.77 -7.77 0.53
C GLU A 90 -3.90 -7.09 -0.54
N ILE A 91 -3.74 -7.72 -1.71
CA ILE A 91 -2.93 -7.13 -2.79
C ILE A 91 -3.59 -5.85 -3.31
N ILE A 92 -4.92 -5.92 -3.42
CA ILE A 92 -5.89 -4.86 -3.72
C ILE A 92 -7.23 -5.22 -3.05
N HIS A 93 -8.15 -4.27 -2.90
CA HIS A 93 -9.51 -4.53 -2.39
C HIS A 93 -10.42 -5.20 -3.42
N ASN A 94 -10.04 -6.41 -3.83
CA ASN A 94 -10.80 -7.29 -4.71
C ASN A 94 -10.76 -8.74 -4.17
N PRO A 95 -11.87 -9.26 -3.64
CA PRO A 95 -11.91 -10.60 -3.06
C PRO A 95 -11.53 -11.73 -4.03
N ASP A 96 -11.85 -11.58 -5.32
CA ASP A 96 -11.55 -12.59 -6.34
C ASP A 96 -10.04 -12.67 -6.61
N VAL A 97 -9.38 -11.52 -6.74
CA VAL A 97 -7.92 -11.47 -6.91
C VAL A 97 -7.23 -12.11 -5.70
N ASN A 98 -7.63 -11.74 -4.48
CA ASN A 98 -7.03 -12.32 -3.26
C ASN A 98 -7.38 -13.81 -3.07
N ARG A 99 -8.49 -14.29 -3.61
CA ARG A 99 -8.79 -15.73 -3.64
C ARG A 99 -7.78 -16.47 -4.53
N HIS A 100 -7.53 -15.97 -5.74
CA HIS A 100 -6.54 -16.59 -6.63
C HIS A 100 -5.12 -16.58 -6.05
N LEU A 101 -4.72 -15.52 -5.34
CA LEU A 101 -3.43 -15.53 -4.65
C LEU A 101 -3.36 -16.62 -3.56
N ARG A 102 -4.44 -16.81 -2.79
CA ARG A 102 -4.52 -17.88 -1.79
C ARG A 102 -4.51 -19.28 -2.41
N GLU A 103 -5.16 -19.47 -3.56
CA GLU A 103 -5.12 -20.72 -4.34
C GLU A 103 -3.70 -21.03 -4.85
N MET A 104 -2.83 -20.02 -4.96
CA MET A 104 -1.39 -20.15 -5.24
C MET A 104 -0.52 -20.22 -3.97
N ASP A 105 -1.09 -20.60 -2.83
CA ASP A 105 -0.42 -20.70 -1.54
C ASP A 105 0.25 -19.39 -1.07
N ILE A 106 -0.28 -18.23 -1.44
CA ILE A 106 0.14 -16.93 -0.89
C ILE A 106 -0.76 -16.62 0.31
N VAL A 107 -0.17 -16.59 1.51
CA VAL A 107 -0.89 -16.47 2.77
C VAL A 107 -0.93 -15.02 3.24
N SER A 108 -2.12 -14.49 3.57
CA SER A 108 -2.25 -13.14 4.08
C SER A 108 -1.78 -13.02 5.54
N LEU A 109 -1.02 -11.96 5.83
CA LEU A 109 -0.67 -11.49 7.16
C LEU A 109 -1.55 -10.29 7.55
N PRO A 110 -1.81 -10.04 8.84
CA PRO A 110 -2.62 -8.89 9.24
C PRO A 110 -1.88 -7.57 8.99
N TRP A 111 -2.55 -6.64 8.31
CA TRP A 111 -1.98 -5.31 8.02
C TRP A 111 -2.28 -4.27 9.09
N LYS A 112 -3.29 -4.51 9.93
CA LYS A 112 -3.73 -3.50 10.91
C LYS A 112 -2.76 -3.38 12.06
N GLU A 113 -2.37 -4.51 12.61
CA GLU A 113 -1.42 -4.67 13.71
C GLU A 113 -0.66 -5.96 13.43
N MET A 114 0.61 -6.00 13.84
CA MET A 114 1.37 -7.25 13.79
C MET A 114 0.94 -8.14 14.92
N ASP A 115 0.64 -9.39 14.61
CA ASP A 115 0.45 -10.46 15.59
C ASP A 115 1.66 -11.40 15.61
N ALA A 116 1.54 -12.50 16.35
CA ALA A 116 2.60 -13.50 16.49
C ALA A 116 3.04 -14.13 15.15
N THR A 117 2.24 -14.05 14.08
CA THR A 117 2.62 -14.60 12.76
C THR A 117 3.83 -13.88 12.16
N TYR A 118 4.05 -12.61 12.53
CA TYR A 118 5.23 -11.86 12.11
C TYR A 118 6.51 -12.30 12.84
N ASP A 119 6.39 -12.92 14.02
CA ASP A 119 7.52 -13.46 14.79
C ASP A 119 7.94 -14.85 14.30
N GLU A 120 7.07 -15.54 13.55
CA GLU A 120 7.33 -16.86 12.94
C GLU A 120 8.01 -16.77 11.56
N LEU A 121 8.24 -15.54 11.07
CA LEU A 121 8.93 -15.29 9.82
C LEU A 121 10.42 -15.61 9.95
N THR A 122 11.00 -16.06 8.85
CA THR A 122 12.42 -16.43 8.74
C THR A 122 13.03 -15.75 7.52
N ASP A 123 14.36 -15.79 7.42
CA ASP A 123 15.08 -15.22 6.28
C ASP A 123 14.82 -15.98 4.96
N GLU A 124 14.24 -17.18 5.05
CA GLU A 124 13.85 -17.99 3.90
C GLU A 124 12.46 -17.66 3.35
N ASP A 125 11.66 -16.87 4.06
CA ASP A 125 10.31 -16.48 3.65
C ASP A 125 10.28 -15.29 2.69
N VAL A 126 9.26 -15.25 1.83
CA VAL A 126 8.99 -14.14 0.93
C VAL A 126 7.78 -13.37 1.43
N VAL A 127 7.89 -12.06 1.58
CA VAL A 127 6.78 -11.19 1.98
C VAL A 127 6.51 -10.14 0.90
N ILE A 128 5.29 -10.17 0.38
CA ILE A 128 4.75 -9.23 -0.59
C ILE A 128 4.15 -8.05 0.15
N VAL A 129 4.58 -6.84 -0.19
CA VAL A 129 3.97 -5.58 0.26
C VAL A 129 2.92 -5.18 -0.79
N PRO A 130 1.67 -4.86 -0.39
CA PRO A 130 0.57 -4.63 -1.33
C PRO A 130 0.71 -3.32 -2.11
N ALA A 131 -0.18 -3.11 -3.08
CA ALA A 131 -0.14 -1.93 -3.97
C ALA A 131 -0.25 -0.59 -3.21
N PHE A 132 -0.94 -0.58 -2.07
CA PHE A 132 -1.12 0.56 -1.17
C PHE A 132 0.12 0.85 -0.30
N GLY A 133 1.05 -0.11 -0.25
CA GLY A 133 2.20 -0.09 0.65
C GLY A 133 1.88 -0.59 2.06
N ALA A 134 2.88 -0.51 2.95
CA ALA A 134 2.73 -0.86 4.36
C ALA A 134 3.41 0.21 5.25
N PRO A 135 2.96 0.39 6.50
CA PRO A 135 3.63 1.28 7.44
C PRO A 135 5.10 0.91 7.66
N THR A 136 5.95 1.91 7.94
CA THR A 136 7.40 1.75 8.15
C THR A 136 7.76 0.66 9.16
N GLY A 137 6.98 0.53 10.24
CA GLY A 137 7.17 -0.50 11.26
C GLY A 137 7.16 -1.93 10.68
N PHE A 138 6.24 -2.23 9.75
CA PHE A 138 6.19 -3.54 9.08
C PHE A 138 7.47 -3.80 8.29
N MET A 139 7.95 -2.80 7.56
CA MET A 139 9.19 -2.92 6.79
C MET A 139 10.41 -3.15 7.68
N LEU A 140 10.46 -2.52 8.86
CA LEU A 140 11.52 -2.74 9.85
C LEU A 140 11.46 -4.16 10.41
N LYS A 141 10.28 -4.67 10.75
CA LYS A 141 10.08 -6.05 11.22
C LYS A 141 10.54 -7.08 10.18
N LEU A 142 10.17 -6.90 8.91
CA LEU A 142 10.63 -7.78 7.83
C LEU A 142 12.14 -7.74 7.63
N ALA A 143 12.75 -6.56 7.76
CA ALA A 143 14.20 -6.40 7.67
C ALA A 143 14.93 -7.06 8.85
N GLU A 144 14.35 -7.04 10.05
CA GLU A 144 14.88 -7.73 11.24
C GLU A 144 14.97 -9.24 11.02
N HIS A 145 13.94 -9.85 10.42
CA HIS A 145 13.88 -11.29 10.12
C HIS A 145 14.66 -11.68 8.85
N GLY A 146 15.17 -10.71 8.09
CA GLY A 146 15.94 -10.97 6.87
C GLY A 146 15.12 -11.54 5.71
N CYS A 147 13.79 -11.40 5.72
CA CYS A 147 12.91 -11.95 4.69
C CYS A 147 13.21 -11.39 3.30
N TYR A 148 12.87 -12.17 2.26
CA TYR A 148 12.79 -11.63 0.90
C TYR A 148 11.58 -10.70 0.79
N VAL A 149 11.79 -9.46 0.36
CA VAL A 149 10.69 -8.48 0.22
C VAL A 149 10.39 -8.21 -1.25
N VAL A 150 9.15 -8.48 -1.66
CA VAL A 150 8.62 -8.09 -2.98
C VAL A 150 7.67 -6.90 -2.79
N ASP A 151 8.20 -5.71 -3.02
CA ASP A 151 7.46 -4.46 -2.83
C ASP A 151 6.67 -4.07 -4.09
N THR A 152 5.35 -4.28 -4.04
CA THR A 152 4.43 -4.00 -5.13
C THR A 152 3.80 -2.61 -5.08
N THR A 153 4.18 -1.78 -4.10
CA THR A 153 3.64 -0.42 -3.92
C THR A 153 3.58 0.33 -5.26
N CYS A 154 2.44 0.96 -5.52
CA CYS A 154 2.21 1.75 -6.73
C CYS A 154 3.21 2.91 -6.83
N GLY A 155 3.74 3.15 -8.04
CA GLY A 155 4.70 4.24 -8.28
C GLY A 155 4.15 5.62 -7.91
N ASP A 156 2.83 5.83 -8.03
CA ASP A 156 2.20 7.09 -7.64
C ASP A 156 2.12 7.26 -6.13
N VAL A 157 1.83 6.19 -5.38
CA VAL A 157 1.90 6.18 -3.91
C VAL A 157 3.32 6.50 -3.45
N MET A 158 4.34 5.90 -4.10
CA MET A 158 5.74 6.20 -3.79
C MET A 158 6.13 7.67 -4.05
N LYS A 159 5.50 8.35 -5.03
CA LYS A 159 5.70 9.80 -5.25
C LYS A 159 5.16 10.61 -4.07
N VAL A 160 3.99 10.26 -3.53
CA VAL A 160 3.43 10.89 -2.32
C VAL A 160 4.37 10.70 -1.15
N TRP A 161 4.88 9.48 -0.94
CA TRP A 161 5.84 9.20 0.13
C TRP A 161 7.13 10.01 0.02
N ARG A 162 7.59 10.30 -1.20
CA ARG A 162 8.76 11.15 -1.42
C ARG A 162 8.50 12.59 -0.98
N ARG A 163 7.30 13.12 -1.23
CA ARG A 163 6.90 14.48 -0.83
C ARG A 163 6.83 14.62 0.69
N VAL A 164 6.10 13.74 1.38
CA VAL A 164 5.94 13.82 2.84
C VAL A 164 7.27 13.65 3.58
N ARG A 165 8.21 12.84 3.04
CA ARG A 165 9.58 12.78 3.58
C ARG A 165 10.39 14.07 3.35
N SER A 166 10.14 14.80 2.26
CA SER A 166 10.78 16.10 2.03
C SER A 166 10.28 17.11 3.07
N TYR A 167 8.97 17.15 3.29
CA TYR A 167 8.34 18.03 4.29
C TYR A 167 8.87 17.76 5.70
N ALA A 168 9.01 16.49 6.08
CA ALA A 168 9.64 16.12 7.35
C ALA A 168 11.06 16.69 7.50
N LYS A 169 11.89 16.60 6.44
CA LYS A 169 13.27 17.15 6.44
C LYS A 169 13.30 18.67 6.48
N GLU A 170 12.28 19.31 5.95
CA GLU A 170 12.12 20.77 5.94
C GLU A 170 11.49 21.29 7.24
N GLY A 171 11.11 20.42 8.18
CA GLY A 171 10.44 20.80 9.42
C GLY A 171 8.99 21.25 9.22
N VAL A 172 8.35 20.83 8.12
CA VAL A 172 6.97 21.20 7.76
C VAL A 172 6.01 20.06 8.07
N THR A 173 4.92 20.38 8.76
CA THR A 173 3.84 19.43 9.06
C THR A 173 3.07 19.05 7.80
N SER A 174 2.88 17.75 7.60
CA SER A 174 2.10 17.22 6.48
C SER A 174 0.61 17.14 6.83
N ILE A 175 -0.24 17.91 6.16
CA ILE A 175 -1.70 17.72 6.20
C ILE A 175 -2.10 16.68 5.14
N ILE A 176 -2.55 15.51 5.59
CA ILE A 176 -2.90 14.37 4.74
C ILE A 176 -4.43 14.29 4.64
N HIS A 177 -4.97 14.48 3.44
CA HIS A 177 -6.39 14.24 3.21
C HIS A 177 -6.65 12.75 2.97
N GLY A 178 -7.37 12.09 3.87
CA GLY A 178 -7.66 10.67 3.77
C GLY A 178 -8.36 10.07 4.97
N LYS A 179 -8.68 8.78 4.90
CA LYS A 179 -9.26 8.03 6.02
C LYS A 179 -8.13 7.51 6.89
N ALA A 180 -8.04 7.95 8.15
CA ALA A 180 -6.97 7.54 9.06
C ALA A 180 -6.82 6.01 9.21
N GLY A 181 -7.92 5.27 9.10
CA GLY A 181 -7.93 3.81 9.15
C GLY A 181 -7.56 3.08 7.85
N HIS A 182 -7.33 3.77 6.73
CA HIS A 182 -7.06 3.14 5.43
C HIS A 182 -5.58 2.80 5.25
N GLU A 183 -5.29 1.66 4.63
CA GLU A 183 -3.92 1.12 4.44
C GLU A 183 -2.96 2.14 3.82
N GLU A 184 -3.35 2.74 2.69
CA GLU A 184 -2.53 3.73 2.00
C GLU A 184 -2.27 4.98 2.84
N THR A 185 -3.28 5.45 3.58
CA THR A 185 -3.15 6.62 4.46
C THR A 185 -2.21 6.33 5.61
N ARG A 186 -2.32 5.15 6.24
CA ARG A 186 -1.42 4.72 7.32
C ARG A 186 0.01 4.54 6.82
N ALA A 187 0.18 3.93 5.65
CA ALA A 187 1.48 3.76 5.03
C ALA A 187 2.12 5.13 4.75
N THR A 188 1.36 6.07 4.18
CA THR A 188 1.81 7.44 3.91
C THR A 188 2.14 8.21 5.19
N ALA A 189 1.26 8.18 6.19
CA ALA A 189 1.45 8.84 7.48
C ALA A 189 2.71 8.35 8.20
N SER A 190 2.98 7.03 8.17
CA SER A 190 4.21 6.47 8.75
C SER A 190 5.51 6.95 8.08
N ARG A 191 5.41 7.55 6.88
CA ARG A 191 6.55 8.15 6.16
C ARG A 191 6.68 9.64 6.44
N ALA A 192 5.63 10.30 6.93
CA ALA A 192 5.60 11.73 7.18
C ALA A 192 6.41 12.13 8.42
N THR A 193 6.73 11.17 9.30
CA THR A 193 7.64 11.40 10.44
C THR A 193 9.12 11.47 10.05
N GLY A 194 9.47 11.22 8.78
CA GLY A 194 10.86 11.21 8.33
C GLY A 194 11.65 10.00 8.82
N GLU A 195 12.95 9.98 8.50
CA GLU A 195 13.89 8.92 8.93
C GLU A 195 14.37 9.12 10.38
N ASP A 196 14.38 10.37 10.85
CA ASP A 196 14.76 10.76 12.20
C ASP A 196 13.59 10.75 13.19
N GLY A 197 12.36 10.60 12.69
CA GLY A 197 11.15 10.52 13.50
C GLY A 197 10.63 11.87 14.00
N ASN A 198 11.20 12.99 13.53
CA ASN A 198 10.87 14.34 14.00
C ASN A 198 9.81 15.04 13.13
N GLY A 199 9.39 14.43 12.02
CA GLY A 199 8.34 15.00 11.18
C GLY A 199 6.96 14.88 11.82
N HIS A 200 6.07 15.82 11.49
CA HIS A 200 4.72 15.89 12.01
C HIS A 200 3.69 15.70 10.90
N TYR A 201 2.54 15.11 11.24
CA TYR A 201 1.41 15.02 10.31
C TYR A 201 0.07 15.11 11.01
N LEU A 202 -0.94 15.51 10.22
CA LEU A 202 -2.33 15.46 10.62
C LEU A 202 -3.17 14.91 9.46
N ILE A 203 -4.05 13.96 9.74
CA ILE A 203 -4.97 13.37 8.80
C ILE A 203 -6.34 14.03 8.96
N VAL A 204 -6.83 14.61 7.88
CA VAL A 204 -8.17 15.22 7.79
C VAL A 204 -9.00 14.46 6.77
N LEU A 205 -10.33 14.40 6.95
CA LEU A 205 -11.21 13.66 6.04
C LEU A 205 -12.24 14.55 5.37
N THR A 206 -12.82 15.49 6.11
CA THR A 206 -13.96 16.30 5.66
C THR A 206 -13.58 17.77 5.44
N LEU A 207 -14.42 18.50 4.70
CA LEU A 207 -14.27 19.95 4.60
C LEU A 207 -14.38 20.63 5.97
N SER A 208 -15.29 20.15 6.84
CA SER A 208 -15.39 20.63 8.22
C SER A 208 -14.11 20.43 9.01
N ASP A 209 -13.36 19.35 8.76
CA ASP A 209 -12.05 19.14 9.38
C ASP A 209 -11.03 20.14 8.88
N ALA A 210 -10.99 20.39 7.58
CA ALA A 210 -10.08 21.38 6.99
C ALA A 210 -10.37 22.80 7.50
N ASP A 211 -11.66 23.18 7.57
CA ASP A 211 -12.09 24.46 8.11
C ASP A 211 -11.70 24.60 9.58
N TYR A 212 -11.91 23.56 10.39
CA TYR A 212 -11.53 23.53 11.80
C TYR A 212 -10.03 23.67 12.01
N VAL A 213 -9.20 22.99 11.20
CA VAL A 213 -7.73 23.13 11.24
C VAL A 213 -7.31 24.55 10.86
N CYS A 214 -7.91 25.11 9.81
CA CYS A 214 -7.63 26.47 9.37
C CYS A 214 -8.04 27.54 10.39
N ASP A 215 -9.14 27.33 11.10
CA ASP A 215 -9.57 28.21 12.19
C ASP A 215 -8.59 28.13 13.37
N TYR A 216 -8.21 26.92 13.78
CA TYR A 216 -7.24 26.70 14.85
C TYR A 216 -5.89 27.37 14.55
N ILE A 217 -5.38 27.27 13.32
CA ILE A 217 -4.13 27.93 12.90
C ILE A 217 -4.21 29.47 13.04
N ARG A 218 -5.37 30.06 12.72
CA ARG A 218 -5.52 31.53 12.71
C ARG A 218 -5.82 32.11 14.09
N ASN A 219 -6.61 31.40 14.88
CA ASN A 219 -7.24 31.93 16.08
C ASN A 219 -6.83 31.19 17.36
N GLY A 220 -6.07 30.11 17.23
CA GLY A 220 -5.86 29.15 18.32
C GLY A 220 -7.13 28.36 18.63
N GLY A 221 -7.13 27.65 19.74
CA GLY A 221 -8.29 26.90 20.21
C GLY A 221 -7.98 26.07 21.45
N ASP A 222 -8.88 25.17 21.80
CA ASP A 222 -8.62 24.18 22.85
C ASP A 222 -7.84 23.00 22.27
N ARG A 223 -6.60 22.84 22.75
CA ARG A 223 -5.69 21.77 22.32
C ARG A 223 -6.26 20.37 22.59
N GLU A 224 -6.89 20.16 23.74
CA GLU A 224 -7.41 18.84 24.10
C GLU A 224 -8.62 18.46 23.22
N GLU A 225 -9.48 19.43 22.93
CA GLU A 225 -10.59 19.27 22.00
C GLU A 225 -10.09 18.95 20.59
N PHE A 226 -9.06 19.66 20.12
CA PHE A 226 -8.43 19.41 18.84
C PHE A 226 -7.91 17.96 18.73
N LEU A 227 -7.10 17.53 19.70
CA LEU A 227 -6.53 16.18 19.73
C LEU A 227 -7.63 15.11 19.84
N LYS A 228 -8.70 15.38 20.61
CA LYS A 228 -9.85 14.47 20.69
C LYS A 228 -10.58 14.33 19.36
N ARG A 229 -10.77 15.44 18.63
CA ARG A 229 -11.41 15.45 17.32
C ARG A 229 -10.64 14.61 16.29
N PHE A 230 -9.32 14.74 16.27
CA PHE A 230 -8.44 14.07 15.31
C PHE A 230 -7.80 12.78 15.84
N LYS A 231 -8.37 12.17 16.89
CA LYS A 231 -7.80 10.98 17.54
C LYS A 231 -7.46 9.88 16.52
N GLY A 232 -6.20 9.43 16.53
CA GLY A 232 -5.69 8.41 15.60
C GLY A 232 -5.29 8.95 14.22
N GLY A 233 -5.40 10.25 14.01
CA GLY A 233 -5.05 10.97 12.78
C GLY A 233 -3.73 11.74 12.85
N TYR A 234 -2.91 11.57 13.89
CA TYR A 234 -1.65 12.30 14.08
C TYR A 234 -0.61 11.40 14.75
N GLU A 235 0.68 11.75 14.68
CA GLU A 235 1.75 11.00 15.33
C GLU A 235 1.79 11.16 16.86
N PRO A 236 2.35 10.19 17.61
CA PRO A 236 2.56 10.37 19.04
C PRO A 236 3.39 11.63 19.34
N GLY A 237 2.89 12.50 20.21
CA GLY A 237 3.55 13.75 20.57
C GLY A 237 3.17 14.96 19.72
N PHE A 238 2.23 14.82 18.78
CA PHE A 238 1.69 15.96 18.03
C PHE A 238 1.10 17.03 18.97
N ASP A 239 1.53 18.28 18.81
CA ASP A 239 1.10 19.44 19.56
C ASP A 239 0.59 20.50 18.56
N PRO A 240 -0.74 20.70 18.41
CA PRO A 240 -1.28 21.62 17.41
C PRO A 240 -0.90 23.09 17.68
N ASP A 241 -0.46 23.44 18.89
CA ASP A 241 0.02 24.81 19.19
C ASP A 241 1.44 25.07 18.66
N LYS A 242 2.17 24.00 18.31
CA LYS A 242 3.55 24.08 17.82
C LYS A 242 3.70 23.60 16.39
N HIS A 243 2.92 22.60 16.00
CA HIS A 243 3.09 21.86 14.75
C HIS A 243 2.07 22.31 13.68
N LEU A 244 1.18 23.28 13.95
CA LEU A 244 0.31 23.91 12.98
C LEU A 244 0.59 25.41 12.91
#